data_AF-A0A1G7IXR8-F1
#
_entry.id   AF-A0A1G7IXR8-F1
#
_cell.length_a   1.000
_cell.length_b   1.000
_cell.length_c   1.000
_cell.angle_alpha   90.00
_cell.angle_beta   90.00
_cell.angle_gamma   90.00
#
_symmetry.space_group_name_H-M   'P 1'
#
loop_
_entity.id
_entity.type
_entity.pdbx_description
1 polymer ?
#
loop_
_entity_poly.entity_id
_entity_poly.type
_entity_poly.pdbx_seq_one_letter_code
_entity_poly.pdbx_strand_id
1 'polypeptide(L)'
;MTSADPAAEGRRRADEFLTLLTAEDRAADTLLEGLTEVRDLVFLGAGLTAIARAEGRALPTAQRAQASTRQTNLGQLRDRSRGDVDGLRAWLRKSGEEILFIRSLHATAQQTSG
;
A
#
# COMPACT_ATOMS: atom_id res chain seq x y z
N MET A 1 20.90 15.65 16.99
CA MET A 1 20.22 14.49 16.40
C MET A 1 19.01 14.99 15.63
N THR A 2 19.08 15.01 14.31
CA THR A 2 17.92 15.36 13.46
C THR A 2 16.92 14.21 13.60
N SER A 3 15.77 14.46 14.22
CA SER A 3 14.67 13.50 14.22
C SER A 3 14.34 13.19 12.76
N ALA A 4 14.52 11.94 12.33
CA ALA A 4 14.20 11.53 10.97
C ALA A 4 12.73 11.85 10.67
N ASP A 5 12.44 12.46 9.51
CA ASP A 5 11.07 12.75 9.07
C ASP A 5 10.24 11.46 9.07
N PRO A 6 9.26 11.30 9.98
CA PRO A 6 8.46 10.08 10.07
C PRO A 6 7.70 9.77 8.78
N ALA A 7 7.35 10.80 7.99
CA ALA A 7 6.71 10.62 6.70
C ALA A 7 7.68 10.10 5.63
N ALA A 8 8.95 10.54 5.65
CA ALA A 8 9.99 10.01 4.77
C ALA A 8 10.29 8.54 5.08
N GLU A 9 10.40 8.19 6.35
CA GLU A 9 10.60 6.80 6.77
C GLU A 9 9.40 5.92 6.40
N GLY A 10 8.16 6.42 6.57
CA GLY A 10 6.95 5.72 6.13
C GLY A 10 6.92 5.44 4.63
N ARG A 11 7.37 6.39 3.80
CA ARG A 11 7.51 6.19 2.34
C ARG A 11 8.55 5.12 2.01
N ARG A 12 9.73 5.21 2.62
CA ARG A 12 10.82 4.23 2.42
C ARG A 12 10.36 2.81 2.77
N ARG A 13 9.68 2.64 3.90
CA ARG A 13 9.12 1.34 4.31
C ARG A 13 8.01 0.87 3.37
N ALA A 14 7.23 1.76 2.76
CA ALA A 14 6.24 1.38 1.76
C ALA A 14 6.89 0.77 0.51
N ASP A 15 7.98 1.36 0.04
CA ASP A 15 8.75 0.82 -1.09
C ASP A 15 9.40 -0.53 -0.74
N GLU A 16 9.98 -0.65 0.46
CA GLU A 16 10.53 -1.91 0.98
C GLU A 16 9.46 -3.00 1.07
N PHE A 17 8.32 -2.68 1.69
CA PHE A 17 7.20 -3.61 1.83
C PHE A 17 6.70 -4.10 0.47
N LEU A 18 6.54 -3.22 -0.52
CA LEU A 18 6.12 -3.62 -1.87
C LEU A 18 7.18 -4.48 -2.58
N THR A 19 8.47 -4.21 -2.34
CA THR A 19 9.56 -5.03 -2.87
C THR A 19 9.50 -6.44 -2.30
N LEU A 20 9.35 -6.57 -0.98
CA LEU A 20 9.20 -7.86 -0.32
C LEU A 20 7.94 -8.58 -0.78
N LEU A 21 6.81 -7.88 -0.85
CA LEU A 21 5.53 -8.44 -1.29
C LEU A 21 5.58 -9.01 -2.71
N THR A 22 6.42 -8.45 -3.57
CA THR A 22 6.62 -8.94 -4.94
C THR A 22 7.55 -10.15 -4.99
N ALA A 23 8.54 -10.22 -4.10
CA ALA A 23 9.59 -11.24 -4.12
C ALA A 23 9.25 -12.49 -3.28
N GLU A 24 8.76 -12.28 -2.06
CA GLU A 24 8.46 -13.33 -1.09
C GLU A 24 7.37 -12.88 -0.10
N ASP A 25 6.20 -13.49 -0.20
CA ASP A 25 5.03 -13.17 0.65
C ASP A 25 5.35 -13.21 2.14
N ARG A 26 6.11 -14.22 2.59
CA ARG A 26 6.46 -14.42 4.00
C ARG A 26 7.36 -13.31 4.54
N ALA A 27 8.25 -12.77 3.71
CA ALA A 27 9.14 -11.69 4.14
C ALA A 27 8.37 -10.39 4.34
N ALA A 28 7.37 -10.12 3.49
CA ALA A 28 6.46 -8.99 3.65
C ALA A 28 5.64 -9.10 4.96
N ASP A 29 5.15 -10.30 5.27
CA ASP A 29 4.40 -10.55 6.51
C ASP A 29 5.31 -10.40 7.75
N THR A 30 6.54 -10.90 7.68
CA THR A 30 7.56 -10.74 8.74
C THR A 30 7.85 -9.26 9.02
N LEU A 31 7.93 -8.43 7.96
CA LEU A 31 8.07 -6.98 8.12
C LEU A 31 6.89 -6.38 8.88
N LEU A 32 5.64 -6.76 8.54
CA LEU A 32 4.44 -6.25 9.20
C LEU A 32 4.34 -6.73 10.66
N GLU A 33 4.72 -7.96 10.95
CA GLU A 33 4.77 -8.52 12.31
C GLU A 33 5.76 -7.76 13.20
N GLY A 34 6.87 -7.27 12.63
CA GLY A 34 7.86 -6.45 13.32
C GLY A 34 7.37 -5.03 13.67
N LEU A 35 6.28 -4.56 13.07
CA LEU A 35 5.68 -3.26 13.38
C LEU A 35 4.66 -3.40 14.50
N THR A 36 5.05 -3.06 15.73
CA THR A 36 4.19 -3.18 16.93
C THR A 36 3.44 -1.88 17.25
N GLU A 37 3.94 -0.75 16.79
CA GLU A 37 3.37 0.56 17.08
C GLU A 37 2.36 1.00 16.02
N VAL A 38 1.17 1.41 16.44
CA VAL A 38 0.13 1.98 15.56
C VAL A 38 0.68 3.12 14.72
N ARG A 39 1.58 3.94 15.30
CA ARG A 39 2.24 5.03 14.60
C ARG A 39 2.99 4.57 13.35
N ASP A 40 3.79 3.51 13.46
CA ASP A 40 4.59 2.99 12.34
C ASP A 40 3.69 2.42 11.23
N LEU A 41 2.62 1.71 11.63
CA LEU A 41 1.61 1.18 10.71
C LEU A 41 0.90 2.30 9.94
N VAL A 42 0.56 3.41 10.62
CA VAL A 42 -0.07 4.58 9.99
C VAL A 42 0.87 5.26 9.00
N PHE A 43 2.16 5.43 9.33
CA PHE A 43 3.13 6.04 8.42
C PHE A 43 3.41 5.19 7.18
N LEU A 44 3.55 3.87 7.35
CA LEU A 44 3.64 2.92 6.24
C LEU A 44 2.39 3.00 5.35
N GLY A 45 1.20 2.98 5.97
CA GLY A 45 -0.07 3.07 5.25
C GLY A 45 -0.28 4.39 4.50
N ALA A 46 0.23 5.50 5.03
CA ALA A 46 0.25 6.78 4.33
C ALA A 46 1.14 6.73 3.07
N GLY A 47 2.30 6.07 3.16
CA GLY A 47 3.17 5.79 2.03
C GLY A 47 2.47 4.97 0.93
N LEU A 48 1.85 3.85 1.31
CA LEU A 48 1.09 3.00 0.39
C LEU A 48 -0.07 3.77 -0.28
N THR A 49 -0.80 4.57 0.49
CA THR A 49 -1.90 5.39 -0.04
C THR A 49 -1.40 6.40 -1.08
N ALA A 50 -0.23 7.02 -0.86
CA ALA A 50 0.37 7.95 -1.81
C ALA A 50 0.76 7.23 -3.11
N ILE A 51 1.37 6.06 -3.01
CA ILE A 51 1.75 5.22 -4.16
C ILE A 51 0.51 4.80 -4.94
N ALA A 52 -0.51 4.22 -4.29
CA ALA A 52 -1.74 3.78 -4.93
C ALA A 52 -2.44 4.91 -5.71
N ARG A 53 -2.46 6.13 -5.16
CA ARG A 53 -3.01 7.30 -5.87
C ARG A 53 -2.17 7.71 -7.07
N ALA A 54 -0.85 7.65 -6.98
CA ALA A 54 0.02 7.96 -8.11
C ALA A 54 -0.18 6.95 -9.25
N GLU A 55 -0.16 5.65 -8.92
CA GLU A 55 -0.37 4.55 -9.85
C GLU A 55 -1.76 4.62 -10.50
N GLY A 56 -2.82 4.84 -9.70
CA GLY A 56 -4.19 4.95 -10.20
C GLY A 56 -4.42 6.12 -11.14
N ARG A 57 -3.69 7.24 -10.98
CA ARG A 57 -3.78 8.38 -11.92
C ARG A 57 -3.30 8.03 -13.33
N ALA A 58 -2.40 7.06 -13.48
CA ALA A 58 -1.94 6.64 -14.81
C ALA A 58 -2.91 5.68 -15.52
N LEU A 59 -3.94 5.15 -14.84
CA LEU A 59 -4.88 4.21 -15.42
C LEU A 59 -5.89 4.88 -16.39
N PRO A 60 -6.38 4.16 -17.40
CA PRO A 60 -7.59 4.50 -18.17
C PRO A 60 -8.79 4.83 -17.26
N THR A 61 -9.69 5.70 -17.73
CA THR A 61 -10.82 6.24 -16.93
C THR A 61 -11.64 5.17 -16.22
N ALA A 62 -12.03 4.10 -16.91
CA ALA A 62 -12.82 3.03 -16.31
C ALA A 62 -12.07 2.28 -15.20
N GLN A 63 -10.80 1.94 -15.43
CA GLN A 63 -9.95 1.28 -14.44
C GLN A 63 -9.64 2.18 -13.25
N ARG A 64 -9.41 3.49 -13.49
CA ARG A 64 -9.22 4.49 -12.43
C ARG A 64 -10.44 4.61 -11.53
N ALA A 65 -11.66 4.57 -12.08
CA ALA A 65 -12.89 4.58 -11.30
C ALA A 65 -12.99 3.34 -10.41
N GLN A 66 -12.69 2.15 -10.95
CA GLN A 66 -12.67 0.91 -10.16
C GLN A 66 -11.61 0.94 -9.05
N ALA A 67 -10.40 1.42 -9.34
CA ALA A 67 -9.35 1.59 -8.34
C ALA A 67 -9.77 2.55 -7.22
N SER A 68 -10.45 3.66 -7.56
CA SER A 68 -10.96 4.61 -6.57
C SER A 68 -12.00 3.98 -5.63
N THR A 69 -12.86 3.12 -6.15
CA THR A 69 -13.82 2.35 -5.32
C THR A 69 -13.10 1.39 -4.38
N ARG A 70 -12.11 0.62 -4.86
CA ARG A 70 -11.33 -0.28 -4.00
C ARG A 70 -10.55 0.48 -2.92
N GLN A 71 -9.98 1.63 -3.26
CA GLN A 71 -9.31 2.51 -2.29
C GLN A 71 -10.27 3.04 -1.21
N THR A 72 -11.52 3.37 -1.58
CA THR A 72 -12.56 3.74 -0.60
C THR A 72 -12.84 2.61 0.38
N ASN A 73 -12.98 1.37 -0.12
CA ASN A 73 -13.22 0.20 0.72
C ASN A 73 -12.03 -0.10 1.66
N LEU A 74 -10.80 0.07 1.17
CA LEU A 74 -9.58 -0.02 2.00
C LEU A 74 -9.56 1.06 3.08
N GLY A 75 -9.97 2.29 2.77
CA GLY A 75 -10.12 3.37 3.75
C GLY A 75 -11.11 3.01 4.87
N GLN A 76 -12.25 2.43 4.53
CA GLN A 76 -13.23 1.97 5.52
C GLN A 76 -12.70 0.82 6.39
N LEU A 77 -11.87 -0.07 5.83
CA LEU A 77 -11.21 -1.12 6.61
C LEU A 77 -10.23 -0.51 7.62
N ARG A 78 -9.37 0.41 7.18
CA ARG A 78 -8.45 1.16 8.05
C ARG A 78 -9.18 1.82 9.21
N ASP A 79 -10.25 2.54 8.91
CA ASP A 79 -10.96 3.34 9.91
C ASP A 79 -11.63 2.45 10.98
N ARG A 80 -12.09 1.26 10.59
CA ARG A 80 -12.60 0.25 11.53
C ARG A 80 -11.50 -0.36 12.40
N SER A 81 -10.27 -0.48 11.87
CA SER A 81 -9.13 -1.08 12.58
C SER A 81 -8.22 -0.05 13.29
N ARG A 82 -8.61 1.23 13.39
CA ARG A 82 -7.72 2.33 13.86
C ARG A 82 -7.02 2.14 15.22
N GLY A 83 -7.53 1.27 16.09
CA GLY A 83 -6.95 0.94 17.39
C GLY A 83 -6.52 -0.52 17.53
N ASP A 84 -6.56 -1.27 16.44
CA ASP A 84 -6.29 -2.70 16.37
C ASP A 84 -5.05 -2.92 15.49
N VAL A 85 -3.94 -3.29 16.11
CA VAL A 85 -2.64 -3.50 15.44
C VAL A 85 -2.76 -4.61 14.39
N ASP A 86 -3.41 -5.72 14.71
CA ASP A 86 -3.54 -6.84 13.78
C ASP A 86 -4.49 -6.50 12.63
N GLY A 87 -5.57 -5.77 12.93
CA GLY A 87 -6.45 -5.19 11.92
C GLY A 87 -5.73 -4.23 10.97
N LEU A 88 -4.82 -3.39 11.49
CA LEU A 88 -4.00 -2.50 10.67
C LEU A 88 -2.98 -3.26 9.82
N ARG A 89 -2.35 -4.32 10.34
CA ARG A 89 -1.46 -5.20 9.55
C ARG A 89 -2.22 -5.86 8.40
N ALA A 90 -3.41 -6.39 8.66
CA ALA A 90 -4.27 -6.96 7.63
C ALA A 90 -4.69 -5.91 6.58
N TRP A 91 -4.98 -4.68 7.00
CA TRP A 91 -5.25 -3.57 6.09
C TRP A 91 -4.04 -3.21 5.21
N LEU A 92 -2.84 -3.15 5.78
CA LEU A 92 -1.60 -2.85 5.05
C LEU A 92 -1.29 -3.92 4.01
N ARG A 93 -1.45 -5.19 4.38
CA ARG A 93 -1.33 -6.33 3.46
C ARG A 93 -2.20 -6.14 2.22
N LYS A 94 -3.51 -5.93 2.42
CA LYS A 94 -4.46 -5.69 1.33
C LYS A 94 -4.17 -4.43 0.53
N SER A 95 -3.63 -3.40 1.18
CA SER A 95 -3.25 -2.14 0.51
C SER A 95 -2.05 -2.34 -0.41
N GLY A 96 -1.07 -3.16 -0.01
CA GLY A 96 0.06 -3.54 -0.86
C GLY A 96 -0.39 -4.38 -2.06
N GLU A 97 -1.24 -5.37 -1.83
CA GLU A 97 -1.81 -6.23 -2.89
C GLU A 97 -2.55 -5.41 -3.95
N GLU A 98 -3.34 -4.41 -3.53
CA GLU A 98 -4.01 -3.50 -4.47
C GLU A 98 -3.03 -2.71 -5.33
N ILE A 99 -1.89 -2.27 -4.78
CA ILE A 99 -0.86 -1.57 -5.57
C ILE A 99 -0.26 -2.50 -6.62
N LEU A 100 0.06 -3.74 -6.25
CA LEU A 100 0.57 -4.74 -7.19
C LEU A 100 -0.46 -5.06 -8.27
N PHE A 101 -1.74 -5.13 -7.92
CA PHE A 101 -2.82 -5.28 -8.88
C PHE A 101 -2.91 -4.08 -9.84
N ILE A 102 -2.82 -2.84 -9.35
CA ILE A 102 -2.80 -1.66 -10.23
C ILE A 102 -1.59 -1.72 -11.18
N ARG A 103 -0.42 -2.11 -10.69
CA ARG A 103 0.79 -2.26 -11.52
C ARG A 103 0.63 -3.34 -12.60
N SER A 104 -0.08 -4.43 -12.33
CA SER A 104 -0.35 -5.46 -13.33
C SER A 104 -1.31 -4.97 -14.43
N LEU A 105 -2.27 -4.09 -14.09
CA LEU A 105 -3.12 -3.42 -15.08
C LEU A 105 -2.29 -2.54 -16.03
N HIS A 106 -1.30 -1.80 -15.52
CA HIS A 106 -0.37 -1.02 -16.34
C HIS A 106 0.43 -1.90 -17.29
N ALA A 107 1.02 -3.00 -16.78
CA ALA A 107 1.79 -3.93 -17.59
C ALA A 107 0.94 -4.53 -18.74
N THR A 108 -0.31 -4.88 -18.44
CA THR A 108 -1.25 -5.40 -19.45
C THR A 108 -1.58 -4.35 -20.51
N ALA A 109 -1.83 -3.10 -20.11
CA ALA A 109 -2.12 -2.00 -21.04
C ALA A 109 -0.94 -1.70 -21.98
N GLN A 110 0.30 -1.78 -21.47
CA GLN A 110 1.52 -1.59 -22.27
C GLN A 110 1.69 -2.69 -23.31
N GLN A 111 1.41 -3.96 -22.97
CA GLN A 111 1.49 -5.09 -23.89
C GLN A 111 0.47 -5.01 -25.03
N THR A 112 -0.72 -4.45 -24.78
CA THR A 112 -1.75 -4.29 -25.82
C THR A 112 -1.55 -3.09 -26.74
N SER A 113 -0.63 -2.18 -26.37
CA SER A 113 -0.37 -0.93 -27.11
C SER A 113 0.91 -0.99 -27.96
N GLY A 114 1.68 -2.09 -27.89
CA GLY A 114 2.88 -2.35 -28.69
C GLY A 114 2.61 -3.41 -29.75
#